data_AF-A0A5B8JTS6-F1
#
_entry.id   AF-A0A5B8JTS6-F1
#
_cell.length_a   1.000
_cell.length_b   1.000
_cell.length_c   1.000
_cell.angle_alpha   90.00
_cell.angle_beta   90.00
_cell.angle_gamma   90.00
#
_symmetry.space_group_name_H-M   'P 1'
#
loop_
_entity.id
_entity.type
_entity.pdbx_description
1 polymer ?
#
loop_
_entity_poly.entity_id
_entity_poly.type
_entity_poly.pdbx_seq_one_letter_code
_entity_poly.pdbx_strand_id
1 'polypeptide(L)'
;MLHRLVAEVTCSAAFASLDAKAPQRARTHLDRALTFAVLSRDSEAAFHVWNHMFLASSMGENHPEAVAGAEVMKRSSIARRDPLYASLGHLRNANGLARVPARRSDALRALSDAERAFARASDQERPEWIRFYDSSEFDALCGFVWVALGEHERSEYCLHRTLASISKEKTRDRALYTAHLSLAQAKQGDLELAGATSRQAYVTLPLTSESGRTIRTLTATRKVLVASGSQASEVVEWIEESAEWT
;
A
#
# COMPACT_ATOMS: atom_id res chain seq x y z
N MET A 1 12.71 14.38 -23.91
CA MET A 1 11.88 15.29 -23.08
C MET A 1 10.38 15.04 -23.27
N LEU A 2 9.84 15.12 -24.50
CA LEU A 2 8.39 14.90 -24.76
C LEU A 2 7.87 13.54 -24.27
N HIS A 3 8.54 12.43 -24.60
CA HIS A 3 8.10 11.10 -24.17
C HIS A 3 8.06 10.93 -22.64
N ARG A 4 9.01 11.53 -21.91
CA ARG A 4 9.01 11.50 -20.43
C ARG A 4 7.77 12.19 -19.86
N LEU A 5 7.46 13.39 -20.33
CA LEU A 5 6.28 14.14 -19.88
C LEU A 5 4.97 13.41 -20.20
N VAL A 6 4.87 12.82 -21.41
CA VAL A 6 3.69 12.02 -21.77
C VAL A 6 3.55 10.80 -20.88
N ALA A 7 4.65 10.12 -20.55
CA ALA A 7 4.64 9.01 -19.60
C ALA A 7 4.14 9.45 -18.22
N GLU A 8 4.65 10.55 -17.68
CA GLU A 8 4.25 11.08 -16.37
C GLU A 8 2.77 11.45 -16.31
N VAL A 9 2.27 12.24 -17.26
CA VAL A 9 0.85 12.64 -17.30
C VAL A 9 -0.06 11.43 -17.47
N THR A 10 0.33 10.47 -18.31
CA THR A 10 -0.44 9.23 -18.50
C THR A 10 -0.41 8.36 -17.22
N CYS A 11 0.70 8.37 -16.48
CA CYS A 11 0.83 7.68 -15.20
C CYS A 11 -0.09 8.30 -14.13
N SER A 12 -0.17 9.63 -14.04
CA SER A 12 -1.13 10.31 -13.17
C SER A 12 -2.58 9.97 -13.53
N ALA A 13 -2.91 9.89 -14.83
CA ALA A 13 -4.24 9.47 -15.29
C ALA A 13 -4.56 8.01 -14.92
N ALA A 14 -3.55 7.13 -14.94
CA ALA A 14 -3.70 5.77 -14.46
C ALA A 14 -4.00 5.72 -12.96
N PHE A 15 -3.26 6.48 -12.15
CA PHE A 15 -3.50 6.55 -10.70
C PHE A 15 -4.90 7.07 -10.38
N ALA A 16 -5.34 8.14 -11.04
CA ALA A 16 -6.71 8.64 -10.89
C ALA A 16 -7.77 7.59 -11.28
N SER A 17 -7.49 6.78 -12.31
CA SER A 17 -8.38 5.68 -12.71
C SER A 17 -8.42 4.54 -11.67
N LEU A 18 -7.29 4.25 -11.00
CA LEU A 18 -7.26 3.28 -9.89
C LEU A 18 -8.10 3.77 -8.71
N ASP A 19 -7.96 5.05 -8.37
CA ASP A 19 -8.75 5.67 -7.31
C ASP A 19 -10.24 5.69 -7.63
N ALA A 20 -10.60 5.92 -8.89
CA ALA A 20 -11.98 5.86 -9.38
C ALA A 20 -12.53 4.43 -9.59
N LYS A 21 -11.87 3.40 -9.05
CA LYS A 21 -12.26 1.98 -9.19
C LYS A 21 -12.44 1.53 -10.65
N ALA A 22 -11.64 2.06 -11.58
CA ALA A 22 -11.69 1.76 -13.01
C ALA A 22 -10.41 1.01 -13.48
N PRO A 23 -10.21 -0.26 -13.07
CA PRO A 23 -8.95 -0.98 -13.26
C PRO A 23 -8.59 -1.21 -14.74
N GLN A 24 -9.57 -1.44 -15.62
CA GLN A 24 -9.29 -1.59 -17.06
C GLN A 24 -8.79 -0.28 -17.67
N ARG A 25 -9.37 0.86 -17.30
CA ARG A 25 -8.90 2.18 -17.74
C ARG A 25 -7.51 2.48 -17.21
N ALA A 26 -7.27 2.18 -15.93
CA ALA A 26 -5.95 2.29 -15.34
C ALA A 26 -4.91 1.47 -16.11
N ARG A 27 -5.25 0.21 -16.45
CA ARG A 27 -4.35 -0.67 -17.21
C ARG A 27 -4.00 -0.09 -18.59
N THR A 28 -4.99 0.37 -19.34
CA THR A 28 -4.78 1.02 -20.64
C THR A 28 -3.84 2.22 -20.54
N HIS A 29 -4.02 3.05 -19.51
CA HIS A 29 -3.12 4.19 -19.26
C HIS A 29 -1.71 3.71 -18.90
N LEU A 30 -1.55 2.68 -18.06
CA LEU A 30 -0.23 2.19 -17.66
C LEU A 30 0.54 1.54 -18.82
N ASP A 31 -0.11 0.76 -19.68
CA ASP A 31 0.54 0.17 -20.86
C ASP A 31 1.05 1.27 -21.82
N ARG A 32 0.25 2.32 -22.01
CA ARG A 32 0.63 3.50 -22.80
C ARG A 32 1.76 4.29 -22.14
N ALA A 33 1.69 4.52 -20.82
CA ALA A 33 2.73 5.21 -20.07
C ALA A 33 4.07 4.44 -20.14
N LEU A 34 4.03 3.12 -20.03
CA LEU A 34 5.22 2.26 -20.12
C LEU A 34 5.88 2.37 -21.49
N THR A 35 5.08 2.38 -22.55
CA THR A 35 5.58 2.59 -23.92
C THR A 35 6.39 3.88 -24.03
N PHE A 36 5.84 5.00 -23.52
CA PHE A 36 6.52 6.30 -23.55
C PHE A 36 7.73 6.38 -22.61
N ALA A 37 7.68 5.72 -21.46
CA ALA A 37 8.81 5.65 -20.52
C ALA A 37 9.99 4.85 -21.10
N VAL A 38 9.72 3.77 -21.84
CA VAL A 38 10.78 3.05 -22.55
C VAL A 38 11.37 3.90 -23.69
N LEU A 39 10.51 4.57 -24.47
CA LEU A 39 10.95 5.48 -25.54
C LEU A 39 11.73 6.69 -25.04
N SER A 40 11.53 7.13 -23.79
CA SER A 40 12.32 8.20 -23.19
C SER A 40 13.72 7.75 -22.74
N ARG A 41 13.96 6.42 -22.64
CA ARG A 41 15.17 5.81 -22.07
C ARG A 41 15.46 6.29 -20.63
N ASP A 42 14.42 6.73 -19.94
CA ASP A 42 14.51 7.22 -18.57
C ASP A 42 14.09 6.10 -17.61
N SER A 43 15.06 5.59 -16.87
CA SER A 43 14.82 4.51 -15.91
C SER A 43 13.97 4.94 -14.72
N GLU A 44 13.97 6.23 -14.37
CA GLU A 44 13.13 6.76 -13.28
C GLU A 44 11.67 6.82 -13.72
N ALA A 45 11.41 7.31 -14.94
CA ALA A 45 10.07 7.31 -15.52
C ALA A 45 9.51 5.88 -15.65
N ALA A 46 10.34 4.93 -16.12
CA ALA A 46 9.93 3.53 -16.21
C ALA A 46 9.63 2.92 -14.83
N PHE A 47 10.47 3.22 -13.83
CA PHE A 47 10.26 2.77 -12.45
C PHE A 47 8.94 3.29 -11.87
N HIS A 48 8.62 4.57 -12.08
CA HIS A 48 7.36 5.18 -11.65
C HIS A 48 6.15 4.44 -12.25
N VAL A 49 6.17 4.15 -13.55
CA VAL A 49 5.10 3.36 -14.19
C VAL A 49 4.98 1.96 -13.59
N TRP A 50 6.11 1.28 -13.36
CA TRP A 50 6.10 -0.04 -12.73
C TRP A 50 5.58 -0.02 -11.28
N ASN A 51 5.82 1.05 -10.52
CA ASN A 51 5.23 1.23 -9.19
C ASN A 51 3.70 1.25 -9.24
N HIS A 52 3.12 1.91 -10.25
CA HIS A 52 1.66 1.92 -10.45
C HIS A 52 1.13 0.62 -11.06
N MET A 53 1.88 -0.06 -11.93
CA MET A 53 1.55 -1.43 -12.38
C MET A 53 1.46 -2.38 -11.19
N PHE A 54 2.45 -2.35 -10.29
CA PHE A 54 2.39 -3.12 -9.05
C PHE A 54 1.12 -2.81 -8.25
N LEU A 55 0.79 -1.53 -8.06
CA LEU A 55 -0.38 -1.12 -7.28
C LEU A 55 -1.67 -1.64 -7.92
N ALA A 56 -1.80 -1.52 -9.24
CA ALA A 56 -2.96 -2.01 -9.99
C ALA A 56 -3.13 -3.52 -9.83
N SER A 57 -2.07 -4.30 -10.06
CA SER A 57 -2.09 -5.76 -9.92
C SER A 57 -2.35 -6.19 -8.47
N SER A 58 -1.77 -5.51 -7.49
CA SER A 58 -2.01 -5.79 -6.07
C SER A 58 -3.45 -5.47 -5.66
N MET A 59 -4.05 -4.41 -6.20
CA MET A 59 -5.45 -4.06 -5.90
C MET A 59 -6.45 -5.02 -6.54
N GLY A 60 -6.12 -5.59 -7.70
CA GLY A 60 -6.89 -6.63 -8.39
C GLY A 60 -6.54 -8.05 -7.97
N GLU A 61 -5.80 -8.24 -6.87
CA GLU A 61 -5.38 -9.54 -6.32
C GLU A 61 -4.55 -10.42 -7.30
N ASN A 62 -3.98 -9.83 -8.34
CA ASN A 62 -3.06 -10.48 -9.26
C ASN A 62 -1.62 -10.46 -8.70
N HIS A 63 -1.39 -11.22 -7.63
CA HIS A 63 -0.10 -11.26 -6.94
C HIS A 63 1.08 -11.73 -7.82
N PRO A 64 0.94 -12.70 -8.73
CA PRO A 64 2.03 -13.07 -9.64
C PRO A 64 2.51 -11.90 -10.51
N GLU A 65 1.59 -11.11 -11.08
CA GLU A 65 1.93 -9.93 -11.88
C GLU A 65 2.54 -8.83 -11.00
N ALA A 66 2.01 -8.60 -9.80
CA ALA A 66 2.59 -7.65 -8.85
C ALA A 66 4.05 -8.03 -8.51
N VAL A 67 4.34 -9.30 -8.24
CA VAL A 67 5.71 -9.78 -8.00
C VAL A 67 6.60 -9.54 -9.21
N ALA A 68 6.13 -9.83 -10.43
CA ALA A 68 6.89 -9.61 -11.65
C ALA A 68 7.23 -8.12 -11.85
N GLY A 69 6.25 -7.22 -11.69
CA GLY A 69 6.48 -5.77 -11.78
C GLY A 69 7.46 -5.25 -10.74
N ALA A 70 7.35 -5.71 -9.49
CA ALA A 70 8.29 -5.34 -8.44
C ALA A 70 9.71 -5.89 -8.68
N GLU A 71 9.84 -7.06 -9.32
CA GLU A 71 11.14 -7.60 -9.73
C GLU A 71 11.81 -6.70 -10.78
N VAL A 72 11.04 -6.15 -11.72
CA VAL A 72 11.53 -5.15 -12.70
C VAL A 72 12.02 -3.89 -11.99
N MET A 73 11.24 -3.37 -11.02
CA MET A 73 11.63 -2.19 -10.23
C MET A 73 12.95 -2.42 -9.50
N LYS A 74 13.05 -3.51 -8.73
CA LYS A 74 14.24 -3.88 -7.95
C LYS A 74 15.49 -4.03 -8.83
N ARG A 75 15.34 -4.54 -10.06
CA ARG A 75 16.45 -4.75 -11.01
C ARG A 75 16.74 -3.54 -11.91
N SER A 76 16.02 -2.44 -11.77
CA SER A 76 16.19 -1.25 -12.61
C SER A 76 17.55 -0.57 -12.40
N SER A 77 18.00 0.22 -13.37
CA SER A 77 19.24 1.00 -13.23
C SER A 77 19.14 2.10 -12.18
N ILE A 78 17.96 2.69 -11.97
CA ILE A 78 17.76 3.71 -10.93
C ILE A 78 17.85 3.09 -9.53
N ALA A 79 17.27 1.91 -9.32
CA ALA A 79 17.40 1.17 -8.06
C ALA A 79 18.86 0.79 -7.74
N ARG A 80 19.70 0.56 -8.75
CA ARG A 80 21.14 0.34 -8.52
C ARG A 80 21.91 1.61 -8.11
N ARG A 81 21.38 2.80 -8.41
CA ARG A 81 22.07 4.09 -8.22
C ARG A 81 21.58 4.86 -7.00
N ASP A 82 20.31 4.71 -6.63
CA ASP A 82 19.70 5.40 -5.50
C ASP A 82 19.09 4.38 -4.52
N PRO A 83 19.57 4.35 -3.25
CA PRO A 83 19.05 3.46 -2.21
C PRO A 83 17.56 3.62 -1.92
N LEU A 84 16.95 4.80 -2.11
CA LEU A 84 15.51 4.99 -1.89
C LEU A 84 14.69 4.18 -2.91
N TYR A 85 15.13 4.19 -4.18
CA TYR A 85 14.53 3.40 -5.25
C TYR A 85 14.76 1.90 -5.05
N ALA A 86 15.95 1.50 -4.60
CA ALA A 86 16.21 0.12 -4.21
C ALA A 86 15.22 -0.33 -3.13
N SER A 87 15.08 0.47 -2.08
CA SER A 87 14.18 0.20 -0.98
C SER A 87 12.74 0.00 -1.45
N LEU A 88 12.21 0.94 -2.24
CA LEU A 88 10.84 0.85 -2.75
C LEU A 88 10.64 -0.41 -3.61
N GLY A 89 11.59 -0.72 -4.50
CA GLY A 89 11.52 -1.92 -5.33
C GLY A 89 11.50 -3.21 -4.50
N HIS A 90 12.39 -3.32 -3.50
CA HIS A 90 12.44 -4.45 -2.58
C HIS A 90 11.17 -4.55 -1.72
N LEU A 91 10.62 -3.45 -1.22
CA LEU A 91 9.45 -3.44 -0.36
C LEU A 91 8.17 -3.82 -1.12
N ARG A 92 8.05 -3.40 -2.38
CA ARG A 92 6.98 -3.84 -3.29
C ARG A 92 7.11 -5.33 -3.58
N ASN A 93 8.33 -5.82 -3.79
CA ASN A 93 8.59 -7.25 -4.02
C ASN A 93 8.22 -8.08 -2.78
N ALA A 94 8.59 -7.63 -1.57
CA ALA A 94 8.18 -8.24 -0.31
C ALA A 94 6.66 -8.30 -0.16
N ASN A 95 5.96 -7.20 -0.45
CA ASN A 95 4.49 -7.16 -0.41
C ASN A 95 3.83 -8.14 -1.38
N GLY A 96 4.35 -8.25 -2.62
CA GLY A 96 3.85 -9.24 -3.57
C GLY A 96 4.10 -10.67 -3.10
N LEU A 97 5.34 -10.97 -2.69
CA LEU A 97 5.77 -12.31 -2.28
C LEU A 97 5.06 -12.81 -1.02
N ALA A 98 4.76 -11.93 -0.06
CA ALA A 98 4.07 -12.29 1.17
C ALA A 98 2.65 -12.87 0.92
N ARG A 99 2.07 -12.58 -0.25
CA ARG A 99 0.74 -13.04 -0.66
C ARG A 99 0.77 -14.26 -1.58
N VAL A 100 1.95 -14.79 -1.87
CA VAL A 100 2.13 -16.00 -2.69
C VAL A 100 2.46 -17.19 -1.79
N PRO A 101 1.72 -18.31 -1.88
CA PRO A 101 2.02 -19.51 -1.10
C PRO A 101 3.47 -19.99 -1.27
N ALA A 102 4.07 -20.49 -0.20
CA ALA A 102 5.45 -20.99 -0.16
C ALA A 102 6.56 -19.95 -0.46
N ARG A 103 6.25 -18.64 -0.53
CA ARG A 103 7.23 -17.57 -0.78
C ARG A 103 7.58 -16.71 0.44
N ARG A 104 7.18 -17.16 1.65
CA ARG A 104 7.43 -16.45 2.91
C ARG A 104 8.90 -16.08 3.13
N SER A 105 9.82 -17.02 2.92
CA SER A 105 11.26 -16.78 3.12
C SER A 105 11.81 -15.72 2.15
N ASP A 106 11.32 -15.71 0.91
CA ASP A 106 11.70 -14.69 -0.07
C ASP A 106 11.12 -13.32 0.27
N ALA A 107 9.88 -13.27 0.79
CA ALA A 107 9.27 -12.03 1.26
C ALA A 107 10.06 -11.41 2.41
N LEU A 108 10.47 -12.22 3.39
CA LEU A 108 11.29 -11.77 4.52
C LEU A 108 12.67 -11.27 4.08
N ARG A 109 13.30 -11.96 3.12
CA ARG A 109 14.58 -11.51 2.55
C ARG A 109 14.44 -10.16 1.84
N ALA A 110 13.41 -10.03 1.00
CA ALA A 110 13.13 -8.79 0.28
C ALA A 110 12.80 -7.63 1.24
N LEU A 111 12.10 -7.90 2.35
CA LEU A 111 11.83 -6.90 3.37
C LEU A 111 13.12 -6.42 4.06
N SER A 112 14.00 -7.35 4.45
CA SER A 112 15.30 -7.00 5.04
C SER A 112 16.19 -6.21 4.06
N ASP A 113 16.16 -6.55 2.76
CA ASP A 113 16.83 -5.77 1.73
C ASP A 113 16.28 -4.34 1.62
N ALA A 114 14.95 -4.19 1.71
CA ALA A 114 14.30 -2.89 1.71
C ALA A 114 14.74 -2.05 2.90
N GLU A 115 14.69 -2.60 4.12
CA GLU A 115 15.14 -1.93 5.36
C GLU A 115 16.59 -1.44 5.25
N ARG A 116 17.50 -2.31 4.77
CA ARG A 116 18.91 -1.95 4.59
C ARG A 116 19.11 -0.86 3.53
N ALA A 117 18.32 -0.88 2.46
CA ALA A 117 18.39 0.15 1.43
C ALA A 117 17.82 1.49 1.92
N PHE A 118 16.70 1.46 2.63
CA PHE A 118 16.06 2.65 3.22
C PHE A 118 17.00 3.34 4.21
N ALA A 119 17.65 2.57 5.10
CA ALA A 119 18.60 3.10 6.07
C ALA A 119 19.82 3.80 5.44
N ARG A 120 20.14 3.50 4.18
CA ARG A 120 21.23 4.14 3.42
C ARG A 120 20.74 5.30 2.55
N ALA A 121 19.43 5.49 2.41
CA ALA A 121 18.90 6.60 1.65
C ALA A 121 19.24 7.90 2.35
N SER A 122 19.99 8.77 1.68
CA SER A 122 20.26 10.11 2.16
C SER A 122 19.20 11.09 1.64
N ASP A 123 19.12 12.25 2.29
CA ASP A 123 18.36 13.37 1.75
C ASP A 123 19.06 13.85 0.47
N GLN A 124 18.36 13.70 -0.65
CA GLN A 124 18.82 14.08 -1.99
C GLN A 124 17.61 14.62 -2.73
N GLU A 125 17.84 15.56 -3.64
CA GLU A 125 16.80 16.08 -4.50
C GLU A 125 16.28 14.96 -5.41
N ARG A 126 14.98 14.70 -5.31
CA ARG A 126 14.26 13.67 -6.07
C ARG A 126 12.98 14.27 -6.64
N PRO A 127 12.44 13.71 -7.74
CA PRO A 127 11.18 14.18 -8.28
C PRO A 127 10.04 14.09 -7.27
N GLU A 128 9.06 14.98 -7.43
CA GLU A 128 7.91 15.06 -6.51
C GLU A 128 7.20 13.72 -6.33
N TRP A 129 7.07 12.92 -7.39
CA TRP A 129 6.27 11.70 -7.35
C TRP A 129 6.79 10.67 -6.34
N ILE A 130 8.09 10.62 -6.01
CA ILE A 130 8.64 9.64 -5.05
C ILE A 130 8.62 10.15 -3.60
N ARG A 131 8.32 11.43 -3.38
CA ARG A 131 8.28 12.03 -2.03
C ARG A 131 7.21 11.43 -1.12
N PHE A 132 6.23 10.71 -1.68
CA PHE A 132 5.29 9.92 -0.88
C PHE A 132 6.01 8.85 -0.03
N TYR A 133 7.14 8.32 -0.52
CA TYR A 133 7.88 7.24 0.11
C TYR A 133 8.86 7.77 1.16
N ASP A 134 8.29 8.33 2.22
CA ASP A 134 8.97 8.81 3.41
C ASP A 134 9.03 7.71 4.49
N SER A 135 9.54 8.04 5.70
CA SER A 135 9.63 7.09 6.81
C SER A 135 8.27 6.55 7.26
N SER A 136 7.22 7.37 7.19
CA SER A 136 5.87 6.95 7.58
C SER A 136 5.32 5.95 6.57
N GLU A 137 5.50 6.22 5.28
CA GLU A 137 5.08 5.32 4.21
C GLU A 137 5.87 4.01 4.21
N PHE A 138 7.17 4.08 4.49
CA PHE A 138 8.01 2.91 4.67
C PHE A 138 7.47 1.97 5.75
N ASP A 139 7.19 2.52 6.94
CA ASP A 139 6.65 1.75 8.06
C ASP A 139 5.27 1.15 7.70
N ALA A 140 4.41 1.91 7.03
CA ALA A 140 3.08 1.44 6.61
C ALA A 140 3.17 0.22 5.68
N LEU A 141 4.03 0.33 4.67
CA LEU A 141 4.24 -0.73 3.68
C LEU A 141 4.91 -1.96 4.29
N CYS A 142 5.75 -1.80 5.32
CA CYS A 142 6.26 -2.93 6.13
C CYS A 142 5.11 -3.61 6.89
N GLY A 143 4.21 -2.83 7.51
CA GLY A 143 3.00 -3.35 8.15
C GLY A 143 2.18 -4.22 7.21
N PHE A 144 2.00 -3.80 5.95
CA PHE A 144 1.26 -4.58 4.95
C PHE A 144 1.92 -5.91 4.55
N VAL A 145 3.26 -6.02 4.68
CA VAL A 145 3.96 -7.29 4.55
C VAL A 145 3.61 -8.19 5.73
N TRP A 146 3.69 -7.65 6.96
CA TRP A 146 3.40 -8.42 8.17
C TRP A 146 1.96 -8.92 8.25
N VAL A 147 0.97 -8.10 7.85
CA VAL A 147 -0.43 -8.55 7.72
C VAL A 147 -0.54 -9.76 6.78
N ALA A 148 0.08 -9.69 5.61
CA ALA A 148 0.03 -10.76 4.62
C ALA A 148 0.73 -12.04 5.10
N LEU A 149 1.73 -11.90 5.97
CA LEU A 149 2.45 -13.01 6.59
C LEU A 149 1.75 -13.56 7.86
N GLY A 150 0.65 -12.96 8.32
CA GLY A 150 -0.03 -13.35 9.56
C GLY A 150 0.64 -12.86 10.85
N GLU A 151 1.63 -11.98 10.76
CA GLU A 151 2.37 -11.44 11.90
C GLU A 151 1.71 -10.15 12.40
N HIS A 152 0.52 -10.29 12.99
CA HIS A 152 -0.37 -9.16 13.26
C HIS A 152 0.18 -8.16 14.30
N GLU A 153 0.87 -8.63 15.35
CA GLU A 153 1.56 -7.77 16.34
C GLU A 153 2.62 -6.87 15.66
N ARG A 154 3.41 -7.43 14.74
CA ARG A 154 4.42 -6.68 13.99
C ARG A 154 3.80 -5.66 13.06
N SER A 155 2.65 -6.01 12.46
CA SER A 155 1.88 -5.07 11.66
C SER A 155 1.38 -3.90 12.49
N GLU A 156 0.79 -4.16 13.65
CA GLU A 156 0.30 -3.12 14.56
C GLU A 156 1.42 -2.18 14.99
N TYR A 157 2.59 -2.72 15.38
CA TYR A 157 3.77 -1.91 15.69
C TYR A 157 4.15 -0.95 14.55
N CYS A 158 4.22 -1.45 13.31
CA CYS A 158 4.52 -0.64 12.13
C CYS A 158 3.46 0.45 11.89
N LEU A 159 2.18 0.13 12.06
CA LEU A 159 1.08 1.06 11.83
C LEU A 159 1.00 2.15 12.90
N HIS A 160 1.33 1.85 14.16
CA HIS A 160 1.48 2.88 15.19
C HIS A 160 2.60 3.87 14.86
N ARG A 161 3.77 3.39 14.44
CA ARG A 161 4.87 4.26 14.00
C ARG A 161 4.50 5.13 12.80
N THR A 162 3.79 4.54 11.85
CA THR A 162 3.22 5.25 10.69
C THR A 162 2.33 6.39 11.16
N LEU A 163 1.32 6.11 11.99
CA LEU A 163 0.33 7.08 12.45
C LEU A 163 0.92 8.17 13.35
N ALA A 164 2.02 7.88 14.04
CA ALA A 164 2.75 8.84 14.85
C ALA A 164 3.59 9.83 14.02
N SER A 165 4.03 9.43 12.82
CA SER A 165 4.95 10.23 11.99
C SER A 165 4.29 10.88 10.76
N ILE A 166 3.22 10.29 10.24
CA ILE A 166 2.52 10.82 9.06
C ILE A 166 1.88 12.18 9.35
N SER A 167 2.06 13.13 8.43
CA SER A 167 1.50 14.48 8.51
C SER A 167 -0.04 14.46 8.69
N LYS A 168 -0.55 15.43 9.45
CA LYS A 168 -1.98 15.54 9.76
C LYS A 168 -2.82 15.88 8.52
N GLU A 169 -2.20 16.51 7.53
CA GLU A 169 -2.79 16.92 6.27
C GLU A 169 -3.05 15.73 5.32
N LYS A 170 -2.36 14.59 5.52
CA LYS A 170 -2.57 13.35 4.75
C LYS A 170 -3.78 12.55 5.28
N THR A 171 -4.95 13.20 5.40
CA THR A 171 -6.16 12.64 6.03
C THR A 171 -6.58 11.28 5.44
N ARG A 172 -6.51 11.13 4.11
CA ARG A 172 -6.87 9.88 3.42
C ARG A 172 -5.96 8.72 3.79
N ASP A 173 -4.64 8.95 3.82
CA ASP A 173 -3.67 7.91 4.17
C ASP A 173 -3.76 7.57 5.66
N ARG A 174 -3.99 8.57 6.52
CA ARG A 174 -4.28 8.34 7.95
C ARG A 174 -5.50 7.45 8.14
N ALA A 175 -6.62 7.73 7.46
CA ALA A 175 -7.81 6.89 7.53
C ALA A 175 -7.52 5.45 7.05
N LEU A 176 -6.76 5.29 5.97
CA LEU A 176 -6.35 3.97 5.47
C LEU A 176 -5.48 3.21 6.48
N TYR A 177 -4.48 3.86 7.08
CA TYR A 177 -3.58 3.23 8.05
C TYR A 177 -4.27 2.90 9.36
N THR A 178 -5.19 3.75 9.84
CA THR A 178 -6.06 3.42 10.98
C THR A 178 -6.99 2.25 10.68
N ALA A 179 -7.53 2.15 9.46
CA ALA A 179 -8.33 0.98 9.07
C ALA A 179 -7.49 -0.31 9.08
N HIS A 180 -6.26 -0.27 8.55
CA HIS A 180 -5.35 -1.41 8.63
C HIS A 180 -4.96 -1.76 10.07
N LEU A 181 -4.83 -0.76 10.96
CA LEU A 181 -4.55 -0.98 12.38
C LEU A 181 -5.70 -1.75 13.03
N SER A 182 -6.94 -1.34 12.80
CA SER A 182 -8.10 -2.08 13.31
C SER A 182 -8.15 -3.52 12.81
N LEU A 183 -7.77 -3.78 11.55
CA LEU A 183 -7.70 -5.14 11.03
C LEU A 183 -6.62 -5.98 11.74
N ALA A 184 -5.45 -5.38 12.02
CA ALA A 184 -4.38 -6.06 12.76
C ALA A 184 -4.82 -6.41 14.18
N GLN A 185 -5.47 -5.49 14.89
CA GLN A 185 -6.03 -5.70 16.24
C GLN A 185 -7.10 -6.80 16.24
N ALA A 186 -8.05 -6.74 15.29
CA ALA A 186 -9.09 -7.76 15.16
C ALA A 186 -8.50 -9.16 14.94
N LYS A 187 -7.43 -9.26 14.15
CA LYS A 187 -6.74 -10.52 13.87
C LYS A 187 -5.91 -11.05 15.04
N GLN A 188 -5.57 -10.20 16.01
CA GLN A 188 -4.96 -10.61 17.29
C GLN A 188 -5.99 -11.06 18.32
N GLY A 189 -7.27 -10.70 18.12
CA GLY A 189 -8.35 -11.00 19.05
C GLY A 189 -8.75 -9.81 19.93
N ASP A 190 -8.15 -8.63 19.74
CA ASP A 190 -8.49 -7.40 20.46
C ASP A 190 -9.73 -6.74 19.86
N LEU A 191 -10.87 -7.43 19.95
CA LEU A 191 -12.09 -7.11 19.19
C LEU A 191 -12.69 -5.74 19.55
N GLU A 192 -12.74 -5.38 20.83
CA GLU A 192 -13.26 -4.09 21.29
C GLU A 192 -12.39 -2.93 20.78
N LEU A 193 -11.06 -3.08 20.91
CA LEU A 193 -10.10 -2.11 20.42
C LEU A 193 -10.20 -1.97 18.90
N ALA A 194 -10.32 -3.08 18.17
CA ALA A 194 -10.52 -3.06 16.73
C ALA A 194 -11.81 -2.32 16.33
N GLY A 195 -12.91 -2.50 17.06
CA GLY A 195 -14.16 -1.75 16.86
C GLY A 195 -13.99 -0.25 17.08
N ALA A 196 -13.30 0.15 18.15
CA ALA A 196 -13.01 1.56 18.42
C ALA A 196 -12.09 2.19 17.33
N THR A 197 -11.00 1.51 16.98
CA THR A 197 -10.04 1.97 15.97
C THR A 197 -10.69 2.07 14.58
N SER A 198 -11.57 1.14 14.23
CA SER A 198 -12.28 1.17 12.94
C SER A 198 -13.30 2.31 12.86
N ARG A 199 -14.01 2.64 13.95
CA ARG A 199 -14.82 3.87 14.04
C ARG A 199 -13.97 5.12 13.82
N GLN A 200 -12.81 5.20 14.45
CA GLN A 200 -11.89 6.32 14.25
C GLN A 200 -11.47 6.44 12.77
N ALA A 201 -11.15 5.33 12.11
CA ALA A 201 -10.81 5.31 10.70
C ALA A 201 -11.98 5.81 9.82
N TYR A 202 -13.20 5.38 10.11
CA TYR A 202 -14.40 5.79 9.39
C TYR A 202 -14.68 7.29 9.54
N VAL A 203 -14.63 7.83 10.76
CA VAL A 203 -14.83 9.28 11.03
C VAL A 203 -13.73 10.14 10.38
N THR A 204 -12.52 9.60 10.21
CA THR A 204 -11.42 10.30 9.55
C THR A 204 -11.61 10.39 8.02
N LEU A 205 -12.49 9.58 7.42
CA LEU A 205 -12.71 9.63 5.97
C LEU A 205 -13.29 10.98 5.54
N PRO A 206 -12.69 11.65 4.53
CA PRO A 206 -13.29 12.85 3.97
C PRO A 206 -14.64 12.52 3.30
N LEU A 207 -15.67 13.34 3.54
CA LEU A 207 -17.02 13.17 2.97
C LEU A 207 -17.06 13.05 1.44
N THR A 208 -16.06 13.60 0.75
CA THR A 208 -15.93 13.59 -0.72
C THR A 208 -15.06 12.44 -1.24
N SER A 209 -14.48 11.62 -0.35
CA SER A 209 -13.53 10.59 -0.69
C SER A 209 -14.15 9.21 -0.56
N GLU A 210 -14.55 8.63 -1.68
CA GLU A 210 -14.75 7.18 -1.79
C GLU A 210 -13.39 6.45 -1.73
N SER A 211 -12.75 6.39 -0.56
CA SER A 211 -11.54 5.58 -0.39
C SER A 211 -11.94 4.11 -0.34
N GLY A 212 -12.16 3.50 -1.51
CA GLY A 212 -12.52 2.09 -1.65
C GLY A 212 -11.53 1.14 -0.95
N ARG A 213 -10.27 1.54 -0.79
CA ARG A 213 -9.26 0.79 -0.01
C ARG A 213 -9.56 0.79 1.49
N THR A 214 -9.94 1.94 2.04
CA THR A 214 -10.28 2.08 3.47
C THR A 214 -11.54 1.28 3.77
N ILE A 215 -12.62 1.48 3.00
CA ILE A 215 -13.89 0.76 3.17
C ILE A 215 -13.67 -0.75 3.06
N ARG A 216 -12.95 -1.22 2.02
CA ARG A 216 -12.62 -2.65 1.88
C ARG A 216 -11.90 -3.22 3.10
N THR A 217 -11.00 -2.44 3.71
CA THR A 217 -10.26 -2.87 4.91
C THR A 217 -11.20 -2.90 6.13
N LEU A 218 -12.07 -1.92 6.30
CA LEU A 218 -13.10 -1.92 7.36
C LEU A 218 -14.07 -3.10 7.20
N THR A 219 -14.48 -3.42 5.97
CA THR A 219 -15.28 -4.62 5.69
C THR A 219 -14.52 -5.90 6.05
N ALA A 220 -13.21 -5.97 5.82
CA ALA A 220 -12.39 -7.10 6.24
C ALA A 220 -12.31 -7.21 7.77
N THR A 221 -12.13 -6.09 8.48
CA THR A 221 -12.20 -6.04 9.95
C THR A 221 -13.56 -6.55 10.43
N ARG A 222 -14.66 -6.10 9.81
CA ARG A 222 -16.01 -6.55 10.15
C ARG A 222 -16.19 -8.06 10.02
N LYS A 223 -15.68 -8.65 8.94
CA LYS A 223 -15.72 -10.11 8.75
C LYS A 223 -15.00 -10.86 9.87
N VAL A 224 -13.88 -10.33 10.39
CA VAL A 224 -13.18 -10.94 11.52
C VAL A 224 -14.00 -10.86 12.80
N LEU A 225 -14.57 -9.69 13.10
CA LEU A 225 -15.41 -9.48 14.29
C LEU A 225 -16.65 -10.37 14.25
N VAL A 226 -17.35 -10.47 13.12
CA VAL A 226 -18.50 -11.39 12.94
C VAL A 226 -18.08 -12.84 13.15
N ALA A 227 -16.96 -13.26 12.55
CA ALA A 227 -16.48 -14.63 12.65
C ALA A 227 -16.01 -15.02 14.07
N SER A 228 -15.69 -14.04 14.92
CA SER A 228 -15.33 -14.29 16.32
C SER A 228 -16.48 -14.84 17.17
N GLY A 229 -17.74 -14.57 16.77
CA GLY A 229 -18.93 -14.93 17.55
C GLY A 229 -19.07 -14.20 18.88
N SER A 230 -18.28 -13.14 19.12
CA SER A 230 -18.33 -12.37 20.37
C SER A 230 -19.74 -11.84 20.67
N GLN A 231 -20.12 -11.91 21.94
CA GLN A 231 -21.39 -11.40 22.47
C GLN A 231 -21.20 -10.13 23.31
N ALA A 232 -19.99 -9.56 23.31
CA ALA A 232 -19.73 -8.28 23.97
C ALA A 232 -20.57 -7.18 23.30
N SER A 233 -21.29 -6.38 24.11
CA SER A 233 -22.26 -5.40 23.63
C SER A 233 -21.63 -4.43 22.63
N GLU A 234 -20.43 -3.94 22.95
CA GLU A 234 -19.67 -2.99 22.16
C GLU A 234 -19.27 -3.54 20.78
N VAL A 235 -19.00 -4.85 20.71
CA VAL A 235 -18.64 -5.53 19.46
C VAL A 235 -19.88 -5.78 18.61
N VAL A 236 -21.00 -6.18 19.23
CA VAL A 236 -22.28 -6.39 18.53
C VAL A 236 -22.80 -5.08 17.95
N GLU A 237 -22.86 -4.02 18.76
CA GLU A 237 -23.27 -2.68 18.32
C GLU A 237 -22.42 -2.20 17.13
N TRP A 238 -21.10 -2.39 17.21
CA TRP A 238 -20.22 -2.04 16.11
C TRP A 238 -20.47 -2.87 14.84
N ILE A 239 -20.75 -4.17 14.96
CA ILE A 239 -21.06 -5.03 13.80
C ILE A 239 -22.34 -4.55 13.10
N GLU A 240 -23.33 -4.09 13.87
CA GLU A 240 -24.58 -3.51 13.38
C GLU A 240 -24.33 -2.16 12.70
N GLU A 241 -23.67 -1.21 13.38
CA GLU A 241 -23.30 0.12 12.87
C GLU A 241 -22.50 0.01 11.55
N SER A 242 -21.47 -0.83 11.53
CA SER A 242 -20.57 -0.99 10.39
C SER A 242 -21.21 -1.66 9.17
N ALA A 243 -22.42 -2.20 9.30
CA ALA A 243 -23.17 -2.72 8.15
C ALA A 243 -23.58 -1.61 7.16
N GLU A 244 -23.68 -0.37 7.63
CA GLU A 244 -24.11 0.79 6.83
C GLU A 244 -22.94 1.50 6.12
N TRP A 245 -21.69 1.09 6.38
CA TRP A 245 -20.49 1.75 5.85
C TRP A 245 -20.11 1.30 4.42
N THR A 246 -20.96 0.49 3.77
CA THR A 246 -20.72 -0.08 2.43
C THR A 246 -21.19 0.79 1.28
#